data_AF-A0A7X9EIM6-F1
#
_entry.id   AF-A0A7X9EIM6-F1
#
_cell.length_a   1.000
_cell.length_b   1.000
_cell.length_c   1.000
_cell.angle_alpha   90.00
_cell.angle_beta   90.00
_cell.angle_gamma   90.00
#
_symmetry.space_group_name_H-M   'P 1'
#
loop_
_entity.id
_entity.type
_entity.pdbx_description
1 polymer ?
#
loop_
_entity_poly.entity_id
_entity_poly.type
_entity_poly.pdbx_seq_one_letter_code
_entity_poly.pdbx_strand_id
1 'polypeptide(L)' 'MDDCIFCKIVKGDIPCYKVYEDEEVIAFLDIKPLSKGHVLVLPKKHFENIYDIPEDLLCKINVVAKK' A
#
# COMPACT_ATOMS: atom_id res chain seq x y z
N MET A 1 -8.66 13.99 -2.42
CA MET A 1 -7.36 13.28 -2.43
C MET A 1 -6.52 13.64 -1.20
N ASP A 2 -6.53 14.90 -0.73
CA ASP A 2 -5.82 15.30 0.49
C ASP A 2 -6.35 14.71 1.80
N ASP A 3 -7.54 14.09 1.80
CA ASP A 3 -8.09 13.40 2.97
C ASP A 3 -7.75 11.89 3.03
N CYS A 4 -7.14 11.32 1.99
CA CYS A 4 -6.79 9.89 2.00
C CYS A 4 -5.58 9.65 2.92
N ILE A 5 -5.79 8.90 4.00
CA ILE A 5 -4.75 8.54 4.97
C ILE A 5 -3.62 7.76 4.29
N PHE A 6 -3.93 6.85 3.35
CA PHE A 6 -2.90 6.11 2.62
C PHE A 6 -2.05 7.00 1.72
N CYS A 7 -2.65 8.02 1.08
CA CYS A 7 -1.87 9.00 0.31
C CYS A 7 -0.94 9.81 1.21
N LYS A 8 -1.37 10.18 2.43
CA LYS A 8 -0.50 10.85 3.42
C LYS A 8 0.65 9.96 3.86
N ILE A 9 0.42 8.66 4.03
CA ILE A 9 1.48 7.68 4.31
C ILE A 9 2.47 7.61 3.14
N VAL A 10 1.99 7.53 1.90
CA VAL A 10 2.84 7.49 0.69
C VAL A 10 3.66 8.78 0.55
N LYS A 11 3.07 9.95 0.86
CA LYS A 11 3.77 11.25 0.85
C LYS A 11 4.78 11.39 2.00
N GLY A 12 4.65 10.60 3.06
CA GLY A 12 5.47 10.70 4.27
C GLY A 12 4.94 11.68 5.32
N ASP A 13 3.72 12.20 5.15
CA ASP A 13 3.07 13.12 6.09
C ASP A 13 2.63 12.39 7.38
N ILE A 14 2.34 11.09 7.27
CA ILE A 14 1.99 10.21 8.40
C ILE A 14 3.04 9.09 8.48
N PRO A 15 3.63 8.85 9.66
CA PRO A 15 4.61 7.78 9.82
C PRO A 15 3.94 6.40 9.69
N CYS A 16 4.67 5.44 9.14
CA CYS A 16 4.28 4.04 9.14
C CYS A 16 5.52 3.14 9.27
N TYR A 17 5.32 1.90 9.74
CA TYR A 17 6.37 0.89 9.76
C TYR A 17 6.48 0.22 8.40
N LYS A 18 7.24 0.84 7.48
CA LYS A 18 7.50 0.32 6.14
C LYS A 18 8.31 -0.98 6.21
N VAL A 19 7.83 -2.00 5.51
CA VAL A 19 8.52 -3.29 5.35
C VAL A 19 8.98 -3.52 3.91
N TYR A 20 8.37 -2.81 2.95
CA TYR A 20 8.78 -2.80 1.55
C TYR A 20 8.40 -1.47 0.90
N GLU A 21 9.23 -0.99 -0.03
CA GLU A 21 8.92 0.18 -0.83
C GLU A 21 9.71 0.11 -2.15
N ASP A 22 9.02 0.32 -3.27
CA ASP A 22 9.64 0.57 -4.57
C ASP A 22 9.02 1.82 -5.22
N GLU A 23 9.25 2.02 -6.52
CA GLU A 23 8.73 3.18 -7.27
C GLU A 23 7.18 3.25 -7.33
N GLU A 24 6.49 2.11 -7.27
CA GLU A 24 5.05 2.01 -7.52
C GLU A 24 4.25 1.40 -6.38
N VAL A 25 4.87 0.60 -5.51
CA VAL A 25 4.23 -0.17 -4.46
C VAL A 25 4.91 0.12 -3.12
N ILE A 26 4.09 0.20 -2.07
CA ILE A 26 4.54 0.31 -0.68
C ILE A 26 3.85 -0.77 0.15
N ALA A 27 4.56 -1.32 1.12
CA ALA A 27 3.98 -2.18 2.13
C ALA A 27 4.42 -1.78 3.53
N PHE A 28 3.47 -1.76 4.47
CA PHE A 28 3.71 -1.38 5.86
C PHE A 28 2.80 -2.14 6.82
N LEU A 29 3.17 -2.20 8.09
CA LEU A 29 2.38 -2.88 9.12
C LEU A 29 1.05 -2.16 9.37
N ASP A 30 -0.01 -2.96 9.49
CA ASP A 30 -1.32 -2.47 9.92
C ASP A 30 -1.25 -2.03 11.40
N ILE A 31 -1.84 -0.87 11.70
CA ILE A 31 -1.95 -0.34 13.07
C ILE A 31 -3.03 -1.07 13.89
N LYS A 32 -3.99 -1.71 13.23
CA LYS A 32 -5.03 -2.57 13.83
C LYS A 32 -4.93 -3.99 13.25
N PRO A 33 -3.83 -4.71 13.51
CA PRO A 33 -3.57 -5.99 12.88
C PRO A 33 -4.57 -7.07 13.35
N LEU A 34 -5.08 -7.89 12.42
CA LEU A 34 -5.87 -9.08 12.74
C LEU A 34 -5.00 -10.24 13.26
N SER A 35 -3.72 -10.24 12.90
CA SER A 35 -2.74 -11.24 13.31
C SER A 35 -1.33 -10.62 13.36
N LYS A 36 -0.41 -11.27 14.07
CA LYS A 36 0.97 -10.81 14.16
C LYS A 36 1.60 -10.76 12.75
N GLY A 37 2.11 -9.59 12.37
CA GLY A 37 2.73 -9.38 11.07
C GLY A 37 1.75 -9.05 9.95
N HIS A 38 0.51 -8.64 10.26
CA HIS A 38 -0.42 -8.16 9.24
C HIS A 38 0.15 -6.91 8.52
N VAL A 39 0.31 -7.03 7.20
CA VAL A 39 0.89 -6.02 6.33
C VAL A 39 -0.13 -5.60 5.29
N LEU A 40 -0.24 -4.29 5.07
CA LEU A 40 -1.00 -3.73 3.97
C LEU A 40 -0.04 -3.46 2.80
N VAL A 41 -0.38 -3.97 1.62
CA VAL A 41 0.35 -3.75 0.37
C VAL A 41 -0.53 -2.93 -0.57
N LEU A 42 -0.04 -1.77 -1.02
CA LEU A 42 -0.85 -0.85 -1.82
C LEU A 42 -0.02 -0.11 -2.88
N PRO A 43 -0.65 0.32 -4.00
CA PRO A 43 0.00 1.18 -4.97
C PRO A 43 0.22 2.57 -4.37
N LYS A 44 1.33 3.21 -4.76
CA LYS A 44 1.61 4.62 -4.40
C LYS A 44 0.65 5.58 -5.09
N LYS A 45 0.17 5.23 -6.29
CA LYS A 45 -0.91 5.96 -6.97
C LYS A 45 -2.25 5.64 -6.32
N HIS A 46 -3.09 6.65 -6.18
CA HIS A 46 -4.42 6.51 -5.59
C HIS A 46 -5.40 5.92 -6.60
N PHE A 47 -6.14 4.91 -6.15
CA PHE A 47 -7.26 4.28 -6.84
C PHE A 47 -8.36 4.05 -5.80
N GLU A 48 -9.63 4.19 -6.17
CA GLU A 48 -10.74 4.06 -5.22
C GLU A 48 -10.95 2.59 -4.83
N ASN A 49 -10.84 1.69 -5.81
CA ASN A 49 -10.99 0.26 -5.61
C ASN A 49 -10.13 -0.53 -6.61
N ILE A 50 -10.17 -1.87 -6.51
CA ILE A 50 -9.37 -2.77 -7.34
C ILE A 50 -9.67 -2.67 -8.84
N TYR A 51 -10.88 -2.27 -9.23
CA TYR A 51 -11.29 -2.19 -10.63
C TYR A 51 -10.69 -0.98 -11.36
N ASP A 52 -10.21 0.02 -10.60
CA ASP A 52 -9.57 1.21 -11.16
C ASP A 52 -8.06 1.02 -11.36
N ILE A 53 -7.48 -0.06 -10.83
CA ILE A 53 -6.05 -0.33 -10.87
C ILE A 53 -5.69 -0.96 -12.23
N PRO A 54 -4.72 -0.41 -12.97
CA PRO A 54 -4.19 -1.04 -14.19
C PRO A 54 -3.73 -2.49 -13.93
N GLU A 55 -4.00 -3.40 -14.87
CA GLU A 55 -3.76 -4.85 -14.70
C GLU A 55 -2.28 -5.18 -14.39
N ASP A 56 -1.36 -4.46 -15.02
CA ASP A 56 0.09 -4.59 -14.81
C ASP A 56 0.50 -4.21 -13.38
N LEU A 57 -0.05 -3.11 -12.87
CA LEU A 57 0.18 -2.67 -11.50
C LEU A 57 -0.48 -3.61 -10.49
N LEU A 58 -1.68 -4.11 -10.78
CA LEU A 58 -2.35 -5.11 -9.94
C LEU A 58 -1.56 -6.42 -9.87
N CYS A 59 -0.99 -6.87 -11.00
CA CYS A 59 -0.08 -8.01 -11.03
C CYS A 59 1.15 -7.77 -10.13
N LYS A 60 1.77 -6.58 -10.25
CA LYS A 60 2.94 -6.21 -9.44
C LYS A 60 2.64 -6.21 -7.94
N ILE A 61 1.50 -5.64 -7.52
CA ILE A 61 1.04 -5.66 -6.12
C ILE A 61 0.94 -7.10 -5.60
N ASN A 62 0.32 -8.01 -6.37
CA ASN A 62 0.18 -9.41 -5.97
C ASN A 62 1.52 -10.15 -5.89
N VAL A 63 2.48 -9.83 -6.76
CA VAL A 63 3.84 -10.38 -6.68
C VAL A 63 4.55 -9.93 -5.41
N VAL A 64 4.39 -8.66 -5.02
CA VAL A 64 4.93 -8.14 -3.75
C VAL A 64 4.28 -8.83 -2.55
N ALA A 65 2.96 -9.05 -2.59
CA ALA A 65 2.22 -9.72 -1.52
C ALA A 65 2.53 -11.21 -1.36
N LYS A 66 3.07 -11.88 -2.39
CA LYS A 66 3.47 -13.30 -2.35
C LYS A 66 4.73 -13.58 -1.50
N LYS A 67 5.25 -12.58 -0.77
CA LYS A 67 6.48 -12.69 0.02
C LYS A 67 6.27 -13.24 1.42
#